data_AF-A0A392T894-F1
#
_entry.id   AF-A0A392T894-F1
#
_cell.length_a   1.000
_cell.length_b   1.000
_cell.length_c   1.000
_cell.angle_alpha   90.00
_cell.angle_beta   90.00
_cell.angle_gamma   90.00
#
_symmetry.space_group_name_H-M   'P 1'
#
loop_
_entity.id
_entity.type
_entity.pdbx_description
1 polymer ?
#
loop_
_entity_poly.entity_id
_entity_poly.type
_entity_poly.pdbx_seq_one_letter_code
_entity_poly.pdbx_strand_id
1 'polypeptide(L)'
;MAQRALADAMELMATVMAQEAISRTADRVAQEARRGGEDELRLERFMNNKPPTFKGVYDPNGAQSWIEGIERIFGAMRCLDEHRVLLGGYVL
;
A
#
# COMPACT_ATOMS: atom_id res chain seq x y z
N MET A 1 42.91 16.81 28.57
CA MET A 1 42.93 16.41 27.15
C MET A 1 42.05 15.19 26.88
N ALA A 2 42.29 14.03 27.54
CA ALA A 2 41.55 12.79 27.27
C ALA A 2 40.02 12.87 27.48
N GLN A 3 39.54 13.60 28.48
CA GLN A 3 38.11 13.70 28.79
C GLN A 3 37.32 14.56 27.80
N ARG A 4 37.98 15.53 27.16
CA ARG A 4 37.39 16.36 26.09
C ARG A 4 37.17 15.51 24.83
N ALA A 5 38.18 14.73 24.45
CA ALA A 5 38.11 13.83 23.31
C ALA A 5 37.00 12.78 23.45
N LEU A 6 36.74 12.28 24.67
CA LEU A 6 35.64 11.36 24.93
C LEU A 6 34.27 12.03 24.76
N ALA A 7 34.10 13.26 25.23
CA ALA A 7 32.86 14.01 25.07
C ALA A 7 32.58 14.33 23.59
N ASP A 8 33.61 14.78 22.85
CA ASP A 8 33.49 15.09 21.42
C ASP A 8 33.14 13.83 20.61
N ALA A 9 33.69 12.67 20.96
CA ALA A 9 33.35 11.39 20.33
C ALA A 9 31.89 10.97 20.60
N MET A 10 31.39 11.18 21.81
CA MET A 10 29.98 10.88 22.16
C MET A 10 29.00 11.81 21.43
N GLU A 11 29.35 13.09 21.27
CA GLU A 11 28.54 14.05 20.51
C GLU A 11 28.47 13.68 19.01
N LEU A 12 29.61 13.25 18.43
CA LEU A 12 29.64 12.73 17.07
C LEU A 12 28.80 11.45 16.92
N MET A 13 28.85 10.53 17.88
CA MET A 13 27.98 9.34 17.84
C MET A 13 26.49 9.71 17.94
N ALA A 14 26.13 10.67 18.80
CA ALA A 14 24.75 11.13 18.95
C ALA A 14 24.21 11.77 17.65
N THR A 15 25.03 12.60 17.00
CA THR A 15 24.67 13.22 15.71
C THR A 15 24.57 12.19 14.58
N VAL A 16 25.45 11.19 14.53
CA VAL A 16 25.36 10.08 13.57
C VAL A 16 24.09 9.27 13.77
N MET A 17 23.75 8.89 15.02
CA MET A 17 22.51 8.15 15.29
C MET A 17 21.26 8.96 14.95
N ALA A 18 21.26 10.27 15.23
CA ALA A 18 20.17 11.16 14.85
C ALA A 18 20.03 11.22 13.32
N GLN A 19 21.13 11.37 12.60
CA GLN A 19 21.14 11.39 11.13
C GLN A 19 20.66 10.06 10.53
N GLU A 20 21.06 8.93 11.12
CA GLU A 20 20.63 7.61 10.70
C GLU A 20 19.12 7.39 10.93
N ALA A 21 18.60 7.81 12.09
CA ALA A 21 17.16 7.76 12.37
C ALA A 21 16.36 8.63 11.39
N ILE A 22 16.86 9.81 11.06
CA ILE A 22 16.26 10.70 10.05
C ILE A 22 16.26 10.02 8.67
N SER A 23 17.39 9.44 8.24
CA SER A 23 17.51 8.77 6.95
C SER A 23 16.53 7.61 6.82
N ARG A 24 16.47 6.73 7.83
CA ARG A 24 15.53 5.59 7.87
C ARG A 24 14.07 6.04 7.80
N THR A 25 13.76 7.15 8.47
CA THR A 25 12.41 7.72 8.44
C THR A 25 12.09 8.27 7.05
N ALA A 26 13.03 8.97 6.41
CA ALA A 26 12.87 9.47 5.05
C ALA A 26 12.65 8.33 4.04
N ASP A 27 13.40 7.23 4.16
CA ASP A 27 13.23 6.05 3.31
C ASP A 27 11.86 5.41 3.47
N ARG A 28 11.37 5.28 4.72
CA ARG A 28 10.02 4.76 5.01
C ARG A 28 8.94 5.64 4.39
N VAL A 29 9.03 6.96 4.57
CA VAL A 29 8.06 7.90 3.99
C VAL A 29 8.07 7.84 2.46
N ALA A 30 9.25 7.78 1.85
CA ALA A 30 9.37 7.64 0.40
C ALA A 30 8.77 6.32 -0.10
N GLN A 31 8.96 5.23 0.65
CA GLN A 31 8.37 3.94 0.32
C GLN A 31 6.84 3.94 0.46
N GLU A 32 6.30 4.56 1.50
CA GLU A 32 4.86 4.71 1.73
C GLU A 32 4.21 5.56 0.65
N ALA A 33 4.83 6.68 0.27
CA ALA A 33 4.35 7.53 -0.83
C ALA A 33 4.32 6.76 -2.16
N ARG A 34 5.36 5.97 -2.45
CA ARG A 34 5.39 5.11 -3.65
C ARG A 34 4.28 4.06 -3.63
N ARG A 35 4.09 3.38 -2.50
CA ARG A 35 3.01 2.38 -2.32
C ARG A 35 1.63 3.01 -2.51
N GLY A 36 1.37 4.15 -1.88
CA GLY A 36 0.10 4.86 -2.01
C GLY A 36 -0.22 5.25 -3.45
N GLY A 37 0.78 5.75 -4.20
CA GLY A 37 0.61 6.05 -5.62
C GLY A 37 0.32 4.82 -6.48
N GLU A 38 0.97 3.69 -6.22
CA GLU A 38 0.66 2.43 -6.92
C GLU A 38 -0.77 1.94 -6.64
N ASP A 39 -1.24 2.08 -5.41
CA ASP A 39 -2.58 1.65 -5.02
C ASP A 39 -3.67 2.54 -5.64
N GLU A 40 -3.44 3.85 -5.73
CA GLU A 40 -4.33 4.78 -6.41
C GLU A 40 -4.44 4.46 -7.92
N LEU A 41 -3.31 4.22 -8.58
CA LEU A 41 -3.28 3.81 -10.00
C LEU A 41 -3.97 2.46 -10.23
N ARG A 42 -3.84 1.51 -9.28
CA ARG A 42 -4.57 0.23 -9.34
C ARG A 42 -6.07 0.43 -9.19
N LEU A 43 -6.51 1.28 -8.27
CA LEU A 43 -7.93 1.60 -8.09
C LEU A 43 -8.51 2.27 -9.33
N GLU A 44 -7.82 3.27 -9.88
CA GLU A 44 -8.25 3.94 -11.12
C GLU A 44 -8.40 2.93 -12.26
N ARG A 45 -7.40 2.06 -12.46
CA ARG A 45 -7.46 1.00 -13.47
C ARG A 45 -8.61 0.04 -13.21
N PHE A 46 -8.88 -0.33 -11.96
CA PHE A 46 -10.00 -1.19 -11.60
C PHE A 46 -11.33 -0.54 -11.99
N MET A 47 -11.57 0.71 -11.58
CA MET A 47 -12.80 1.43 -11.89
C MET A 47 -13.00 1.67 -13.39
N ASN A 48 -11.91 1.88 -14.14
CA ASN A 48 -11.94 2.01 -15.60
C ASN A 48 -12.40 0.72 -16.31
N ASN A 49 -12.30 -0.45 -15.67
CA ASN A 49 -12.86 -1.70 -16.18
C ASN A 49 -14.37 -1.86 -15.89
N LYS A 50 -15.00 -0.86 -15.26
CA LYS A 50 -16.43 -0.84 -14.93
C LYS A 50 -16.87 -2.12 -14.17
N PRO A 51 -16.28 -2.37 -13.00
CA PRO A 51 -16.62 -3.54 -12.21
C PRO A 51 -18.11 -3.54 -11.83
N PRO A 52 -18.77 -4.71 -11.84
CA PRO A 52 -20.16 -4.80 -11.42
C PRO A 52 -20.29 -4.50 -9.93
N THR A 53 -21.32 -3.74 -9.53
CA THR A 53 -21.66 -3.51 -8.12
C THR A 53 -22.52 -4.64 -7.58
N PHE A 54 -22.22 -5.09 -6.35
CA PHE A 54 -22.99 -6.10 -5.68
C PHE A 54 -24.34 -5.52 -5.27
N LYS A 55 -25.43 -6.25 -5.54
CA LYS A 55 -26.78 -5.76 -5.25
C LYS A 55 -27.26 -6.09 -3.83
N GLY A 56 -26.52 -6.90 -3.08
CA GLY A 56 -26.82 -7.21 -1.67
C GLY A 56 -28.13 -8.00 -1.41
N VAL A 57 -28.88 -8.35 -2.46
CA VAL A 57 -30.12 -9.14 -2.35
C VAL A 57 -29.82 -10.64 -2.22
N TYR A 58 -30.73 -11.40 -1.63
CA TYR A 58 -30.64 -12.86 -1.53
C TYR A 58 -30.83 -13.50 -2.92
N ASP A 59 -29.81 -13.39 -3.75
CA ASP A 59 -29.73 -13.93 -5.10
C ASP A 59 -28.38 -14.67 -5.25
N PRO A 60 -28.35 -15.99 -5.00
CA PRO A 60 -27.14 -16.78 -5.11
C PRO A 60 -26.53 -16.74 -6.52
N ASN A 61 -27.36 -16.68 -7.56
CA ASN A 61 -26.89 -16.62 -8.95
C ASN A 61 -26.31 -15.24 -9.28
N GLY A 62 -26.97 -14.18 -8.81
CA GLY A 62 -26.48 -12.81 -8.93
C GLY A 62 -25.16 -12.61 -8.17
N ALA A 63 -25.03 -13.19 -6.98
CA ALA A 63 -23.78 -13.19 -6.23
C ALA A 63 -22.67 -13.92 -6.98
N GLN A 64 -22.95 -15.11 -7.53
CA GLN A 64 -21.98 -15.86 -8.32
C GLN A 64 -21.53 -15.08 -9.56
N SER A 65 -22.47 -14.50 -10.31
CA SER A 65 -22.15 -13.68 -11.50
C SER A 65 -21.34 -12.43 -11.15
N TRP A 66 -21.61 -11.82 -9.99
CA TRP A 66 -20.84 -10.68 -9.50
C TRP A 66 -19.39 -11.09 -9.17
N ILE A 67 -19.19 -12.21 -8.46
CA ILE A 67 -17.85 -12.75 -8.16
C ILE A 67 -17.08 -13.01 -9.47
N GLU A 68 -17.67 -13.75 -10.40
CA GLU A 68 -17.03 -14.08 -11.69
C GLU A 68 -16.64 -12.83 -12.49
N GLY A 69 -17.51 -11.81 -12.50
CA GLY A 69 -17.25 -10.53 -13.16
C GLY A 69 -16.05 -9.80 -12.59
N ILE A 70 -15.93 -9.75 -11.26
CA ILE A 70 -14.82 -9.11 -10.58
C ILE A 70 -13.53 -9.91 -10.71
N GLU A 71 -13.58 -11.24 -10.56
CA GLU A 71 -12.40 -12.10 -10.69
C GLU A 71 -11.79 -12.00 -12.09
N ARG A 72 -12.61 -11.83 -13.13
CA ARG A 72 -12.14 -11.59 -14.50
C ARG A 72 -11.32 -10.29 -14.60
N ILE A 73 -11.73 -9.23 -13.92
CA ILE A 73 -11.00 -7.95 -13.89
C ILE A 73 -9.69 -8.12 -13.11
N PHE A 74 -9.73 -8.77 -11.95
CA PHE A 74 -8.52 -9.07 -11.17
C PHE A 74 -7.50 -9.90 -11.96
N GLY A 75 -7.97 -10.88 -12.73
CA GLY A 75 -7.14 -11.66 -13.64
C GLY A 75 -6.48 -10.79 -14.72
N ALA A 76 -7.25 -9.95 -15.41
CA ALA A 76 -6.74 -9.02 -16.43
C ALA A 76 -5.76 -7.99 -15.86
N MET A 77 -5.95 -7.61 -14.59
CA MET A 77 -5.07 -6.69 -13.88
C MET A 77 -3.83 -7.35 -13.29
N ARG A 78 -3.81 -8.69 -13.19
CA ARG A 78 -2.80 -9.48 -12.46
C ARG A 78 -2.73 -9.11 -10.97
N CYS A 79 -3.87 -8.86 -10.35
CA CYS A 79 -3.96 -8.54 -8.92
C CYS A 79 -3.55 -9.74 -8.05
N LEU A 80 -2.61 -9.48 -7.14
CA LEU A 80 -2.33 -10.33 -5.97
C LEU A 80 -3.50 -10.29 -4.99
N ASP A 81 -3.65 -11.32 -4.17
CA ASP A 81 -4.78 -11.48 -3.26
C ASP A 81 -4.95 -10.31 -2.29
N GLU A 82 -3.84 -9.71 -1.83
CA GLU A 82 -3.83 -8.52 -0.97
C GLU A 82 -4.58 -7.32 -1.62
N HIS A 83 -4.43 -7.14 -2.94
CA HIS A 83 -5.10 -6.05 -3.66
C HIS A 83 -6.56 -6.37 -3.99
N ARG A 84 -6.91 -7.66 -4.11
CA ARG A 84 -8.28 -8.09 -4.47
C ARG A 84 -9.28 -7.70 -3.39
N VAL A 85 -8.90 -7.87 -2.12
CA VAL A 85 -9.74 -7.50 -0.97
C VAL A 85 -9.99 -6.00 -0.94
N LEU A 86 -8.94 -5.19 -1.10
CA LEU A 86 -9.05 -3.74 -1.12
C LEU A 86 -9.96 -3.25 -2.25
N LEU A 87 -9.73 -3.72 -3.48
CA LEU A 87 -10.48 -3.30 -4.65
C LEU A 87 -11.92 -3.81 -4.64
N GLY A 88 -12.15 -5.04 -4.21
CA GLY A 88 -13.49 -5.62 -4.09
C GLY A 88 -14.37 -4.84 -3.13
N GLY A 89 -13.80 -4.25 -2.08
CA GLY A 89 -14.50 -3.40 -1.12
C GLY A 89 -15.22 -2.19 -1.75
N TYR A 90 -14.74 -1.68 -2.88
CA TYR A 90 -15.35 -0.52 -3.56
C TYR A 90 -16.64 -0.86 -4.33
N VAL A 91 -16.94 -2.14 -4.50
CA VAL A 91 -18.05 -2.63 -5.33
C VAL A 91 -18.95 -3.65 -4.63
N LEU A 92 -18.73 -3.81 -3.33
CA LEU A 92 -19.64 -4.50 -2.42
C LEU A 92 -20.90 -3.68 -2.13
#